data_AF-A0A509L199-F1
#
_entry.id   AF-A0A509L199-F1
#
_cell.length_a   1.000
_cell.length_b   1.000
_cell.length_c   1.000
_cell.angle_alpha   90.00
_cell.angle_beta   90.00
_cell.angle_gamma   90.00
#
_symmetry.space_group_name_H-M   'P 1'
#
loop_
_entity.id
_entity.type
_entity.pdbx_description
1 polymer ?
#
loop_
_entity_poly.entity_id
_entity_poly.type
_entity_poly.pdbx_seq_one_letter_code
_entity_poly.pdbx_strand_id
1 'polypeptide(L)' 'MKKVNQKHISNHLLAWYKKNQRQLPWRETNDPYQIWVSEVMLQQTQVKTVVPFYIKFLRSLILK' A
#
# COMPACT_ATOMS: atom_id res chain seq x y z
N MET A 1 -30.95 11.88 10.64
CA MET A 1 -29.57 11.42 10.35
C MET A 1 -28.65 12.64 10.23
N LYS A 2 -27.64 12.78 11.10
CA LYS A 2 -26.72 13.94 11.06
C LYS A 2 -25.88 13.86 9.79
N LYS A 3 -25.92 14.90 8.94
CA LYS A 3 -25.01 15.04 7.79
C LYS A 3 -23.59 15.19 8.34
N VAL A 4 -22.85 14.09 8.39
CA VAL A 4 -21.43 14.16 8.75
C VAL A 4 -20.73 14.95 7.64
N ASN A 5 -20.06 16.03 8.02
CA ASN A 5 -19.37 16.90 7.07
C ASN A 5 -18.20 16.10 6.44
N GLN A 6 -18.40 15.60 5.20
CA GLN A 6 -17.43 14.72 4.51
C GLN A 6 -16.01 15.31 4.47
N LYS A 7 -15.90 16.64 4.34
CA LYS A 7 -14.61 17.35 4.32
C LYS A 7 -13.84 17.23 5.64
N HIS A 8 -14.55 17.16 6.76
CA HIS A 8 -13.95 17.02 8.09
C HIS A 8 -13.32 15.64 8.28
N ILE A 9 -14.01 14.56 7.86
CA ILE A 9 -13.47 13.19 7.94
C ILE A 9 -12.21 13.06 7.09
N SER A 10 -12.28 13.50 5.83
CA SER A 10 -11.15 13.38 4.90
C SER A 10 -9.89 14.04 5.45
N ASN A 11 -10.01 15.27 5.95
CA ASN A 11 -8.87 16.01 6.51
C ASN A 11 -8.26 15.30 7.74
N HIS A 12 -9.10 14.78 8.63
CA HIS A 12 -8.63 14.06 9.81
C HIS A 12 -7.95 12.73 9.44
N LEU A 13 -8.51 11.99 8.49
CA LEU A 13 -7.94 10.75 8.00
C LEU A 13 -6.58 10.98 7.34
N LEU A 14 -6.47 12.01 6.49
CA LEU A 14 -5.21 12.38 5.82
C LEU A 14 -4.15 12.82 6.83
N ALA A 15 -4.52 13.63 7.84
CA ALA A 15 -3.60 14.04 8.89
C ALA A 15 -3.09 12.84 9.70
N TRP A 16 -3.97 11.91 10.06
CA TRP A 16 -3.58 10.68 10.75
C TRP A 16 -2.68 9.79 9.88
N TYR A 17 -3.01 9.62 8.60
CA TYR A 17 -2.24 8.79 7.67
C TYR A 17 -0.80 9.31 7.51
N LYS A 18 -0.62 10.63 7.37
CA LYS A 18 0.71 11.24 7.30
C LYS A 18 1.61 10.90 8.50
N LYS A 19 1.03 10.78 9.70
CA LYS A 19 1.78 10.49 10.94
C LYS A 19 1.94 8.99 11.22
N ASN A 20 0.98 8.15 10.84
CA ASN A 20 0.87 6.76 11.30
C ASN A 20 0.98 5.72 10.17
N GLN A 21 1.23 6.14 8.93
CA GLN A 21 1.40 5.19 7.84
C GLN A 21 2.56 4.22 8.10
N ARG A 22 2.35 2.96 7.70
CA ARG A 22 3.40 1.94 7.72
C ARG A 22 4.26 2.10 6.48
N GLN A 23 5.57 1.90 6.63
CA GLN A 23 6.50 1.74 5.53
C GLN A 23 6.24 0.39 4.87
N LEU A 24 5.91 0.41 3.58
CA LEU A 24 5.65 -0.78 2.76
C LEU A 24 6.38 -0.59 1.43
N PRO A 25 7.11 -1.59 0.92
CA PRO A 25 7.96 -1.42 -0.27
C PRO A 25 7.21 -0.89 -1.50
N TRP A 26 5.98 -1.36 -1.72
CA TRP A 26 5.14 -0.92 -2.83
C TRP A 26 4.54 0.49 -2.68
N ARG A 27 4.68 1.13 -1.51
CA ARG A 27 4.29 2.54 -1.29
C ARG A 27 5.44 3.52 -1.56
N GLU A 28 6.65 3.02 -1.80
CA GLU A 28 7.84 3.83 -2.06
C GLU A 28 8.15 3.96 -3.56
N THR A 29 7.29 3.39 -4.41
CA THR A 29 7.41 3.40 -5.87
C THR A 29 6.16 4.01 -6.52
N ASN A 30 6.36 4.63 -7.69
CA ASN A 30 5.27 5.11 -8.56
C ASN A 30 5.09 4.21 -9.79
N ASP A 31 5.81 3.08 -9.89
CA ASP A 31 5.71 2.16 -11.01
C ASP A 31 4.35 1.40 -10.98
N PRO A 32 3.49 1.58 -12.00
CA PRO A 32 2.17 0.95 -12.04
C PRO A 32 2.24 -0.59 -11.99
N TYR A 33 3.28 -1.21 -12.55
CA TYR A 33 3.44 -2.66 -12.53
C TYR A 33 3.75 -3.15 -11.12
N GLN A 34 4.68 -2.48 -10.44
CA GLN A 34 5.05 -2.81 -9.07
C GLN A 34 3.90 -2.62 -8.08
N ILE A 35 3.09 -1.58 -8.29
CA ILE A 35 1.87 -1.34 -7.50
C ILE A 35 0.86 -2.45 -7.77
N TRP A 36 0.56 -2.75 -9.04
CA TRP A 36 -0.40 -3.79 -9.40
C TRP A 36 -0.03 -5.17 -8.85
N VAL A 37 1.24 -5.56 -8.95
CA VAL A 37 1.73 -6.83 -8.38
C VAL A 37 1.49 -6.89 -6.87
N SER A 38 1.74 -5.79 -6.16
CA SER A 38 1.49 -5.73 -4.71
C SER A 38 0.01 -5.93 -4.37
N GLU A 39 -0.89 -5.33 -5.14
CA GLU A 39 -2.34 -5.47 -4.96
C GLU A 39 -2.80 -6.90 -5.19
N VAL A 40 -2.33 -7.55 -6.26
CA VAL A 40 -2.64 -8.97 -6.55
C VAL A 40 -2.13 -9.87 -5.44
N MET A 41 -0.90 -9.67 -4.96
CA MET A 41 -0.33 -10.49 -3.89
C MET A 41 -1.08 -10.33 -2.56
N LEU A 42 -1.61 -9.13 -2.27
CA LEU A 42 -2.34 -8.82 -1.03
C LEU A 42 -3.76 -9.39 -1.00
N GLN A 43 -4.28 -9.90 -2.12
CA GLN A 43 -5.57 -10.57 -2.13
C GLN A 43 -5.50 -11.86 -1.33
N GLN A 44 -6.41 -12.02 -0.35
CA GLN A 44 -6.52 -13.21 0.49
C GLN A 44 -5.24 -13.57 1.28
N THR A 45 -4.27 -12.67 1.40
CA THR A 45 -3.04 -12.86 2.18
C THR A 45 -2.77 -11.72 3.16
N GLN A 46 -1.85 -11.93 4.10
CA GLN A 46 -1.46 -10.91 5.07
C GLN A 46 -0.23 -10.14 4.60
N VAL A 47 -0.19 -8.83 4.87
CA VAL A 47 0.94 -7.94 4.56
C VAL A 47 2.30 -8.51 5.03
N LYS A 48 2.35 -9.07 6.25
CA LYS A 48 3.58 -9.65 6.81
C LYS A 48 4.15 -10.77 5.95
N THR A 49 3.27 -11.56 5.34
CA THR A 49 3.64 -12.66 4.44
C THR A 49 4.09 -12.11 3.09
N VAL A 50 3.41 -11.10 2.53
CA VAL A 50 3.69 -10.60 1.18
C VAL A 50 5.03 -9.89 1.04
N VAL A 51 5.45 -9.09 2.04
CA VAL A 51 6.68 -8.28 1.98
C VAL A 51 7.91 -9.06 1.46
N PRO A 52 8.31 -10.22 2.05
CA PRO A 52 9.46 -10.97 1.55
C PRO A 52 9.26 -11.57 0.16
N PHE A 53 8.04 -11.95 -0.23
CA PHE A 53 7.76 -12.51 -1.56
C PHE A 53 7.79 -11.44 -2.64
N TYR A 54 7.24 -10.27 -2.35
CA TYR A 54 7.27 -9.11 -3.25
C TYR A 54 8.71 -8.72 -3.61
N ILE A 55 9.60 -8.60 -2.60
CA ILE A 55 11.01 -8.25 -2.81
C ILE A 55 11.72 -9.30 -3.67
N LYS A 56 11.47 -10.60 -3.40
CA LYS A 56 12.06 -11.70 -4.19
C LYS A 56 11.56 -11.69 -5.64
N PHE A 57 10.27 -11.46 -5.84
CA PHE A 57 9.65 -11.40 -7.16
C PHE A 57 10.26 -10.29 -8.02
N LEU A 58 10.35 -9.07 -7.49
CA LEU A 58 10.96 -7.95 -8.21
C LEU A 58 12.43 -8.18 -8.54
N ARG A 59 13.21 -8.73 -7.60
CA ARG A 59 14.62 -9.10 -7.87
C ARG A 59 14.74 -10.12 -9.00
N SER A 60 13.86 -11.12 -9.05
CA SER A 60 13.89 -12.15 -10.10
C SER A 60 13.55 -11.61 -11.49
N LEU A 61 12.83 -10.50 -11.55
CA LEU A 61 12.42 -9.85 -12.80
C LEU A 61 13.51 -8.93 -13.35
N ILE A 62 14.33 -8.32 -12.48
CA ILE A 62 15.43 -7.42 -12.84
C ILE A 62 16.72 -8.17 -13.22
N LEU A 63 16.91 -9.38 -12.66
CA LEU A 63 18.09 -10.23 -12.90
C LEU A 63 17.91 -11.23 -14.05
N LYS A 64 16.85 -11.09 -14.84
CA LYS A 64 16.61 -11.82 -16.10
C LYS A 64 16.88 -10.90 -17.28
#